data_AF-A0A0R3NGW9-F1
#
_entry.id   AF-A0A0R3NGW9-F1
#
_cell.length_a   1.000
_cell.length_b   1.000
_cell.length_c   1.000
_cell.angle_alpha   90.00
_cell.angle_beta   90.00
_cell.angle_gamma   90.00
#
_symmetry.space_group_name_H-M   'P 1'
#
loop_
_entity.id
_entity.type
_entity.pdbx_description
1 polymer ?
#
loop_
_entity_poly.entity_id
_entity_poly.type
_entity_poly.pdbx_seq_one_letter_code
_entity_poly.pdbx_strand_id
1 'polypeptide(L)' 'MATKVGILPKTMPSPETAETLTRGVRPFKATYKGQSITVDLPGYNAQDDSEGVHVGNDMSVVDRTLRALKENVDGI' A
#
# COMPACT_ATOMS: atom_id res chain seq x y z
N MET A 1 -9.35 8.21 -19.99
CA MET A 1 -9.07 7.84 -18.58
C MET A 1 -10.13 6.83 -18.16
N ALA A 2 -9.83 5.54 -18.13
CA ALA A 2 -10.81 4.51 -17.81
C ALA A 2 -10.75 4.17 -16.31
N THR A 3 -11.60 4.80 -15.50
CA THR A 3 -11.80 4.40 -14.10
C THR A 3 -12.77 3.22 -14.07
N LYS A 4 -12.35 2.07 -14.59
CA LYS A 4 -13.06 0.82 -14.30
C LYS A 4 -12.63 0.41 -12.89
N VAL A 5 -13.41 0.79 -11.88
CA VAL A 5 -13.32 0.19 -10.54
C VAL A 5 -13.84 -1.24 -10.69
N GLY A 6 -13.02 -2.10 -11.28
CA GLY A 6 -13.26 -3.53 -11.30
C GLY A 6 -13.15 -4.04 -9.87
N ILE A 7 -14.03 -4.96 -9.49
CA ILE A 7 -13.86 -5.74 -8.27
C ILE A 7 -12.51 -6.44 -8.41
N LEU A 8 -11.53 -6.05 -7.61
CA LEU A 8 -10.23 -6.70 -7.57
C LEU A 8 -10.43 -8.14 -7.09
N PRO A 9 -9.76 -9.14 -7.72
CA PRO A 9 -9.90 -10.53 -7.31
C PRO A 9 -9.38 -10.71 -5.88
N LYS A 10 -9.90 -11.73 -5.16
CA LYS A 10 -9.47 -12.00 -3.77
C LYS A 10 -8.00 -12.44 -3.69
N THR A 11 -7.48 -13.03 -4.75
CA THR A 11 -6.11 -13.55 -4.84
C THR A 11 -5.47 -13.21 -6.17
N MET A 12 -4.14 -13.26 -6.23
CA MET A 12 -3.35 -13.16 -7.46
C MET A 12 -2.04 -13.96 -7.34
N PRO A 13 -1.42 -14.40 -8.44
CA PRO A 13 -0.08 -14.96 -8.39
C PRO A 13 0.95 -13.86 -8.11
N SER A 14 1.95 -14.17 -7.28
CA SER A 14 3.14 -13.36 -7.08
C SER A 14 3.89 -13.20 -8.40
N PRO A 15 4.33 -11.98 -8.77
CA PRO A 15 5.19 -11.77 -9.93
C PRO A 15 6.60 -12.36 -9.73
N GLU A 16 7.07 -12.51 -8.48
CA GLU A 16 8.43 -12.96 -8.17
C GLU A 16 8.53 -14.48 -7.94
N THR A 17 7.56 -15.07 -7.23
CA THR A 17 7.60 -16.47 -6.79
C THR A 17 6.51 -17.35 -7.41
N ALA A 18 5.54 -16.76 -8.10
CA ALA A 18 4.31 -17.40 -8.57
C ALA A 18 3.40 -17.96 -7.45
N GLU A 19 3.71 -17.70 -6.17
CA GLU A 19 2.88 -18.10 -5.04
C GLU A 19 1.55 -17.33 -4.99
N THR A 20 0.56 -17.87 -4.28
CA THR A 20 -0.75 -17.20 -4.17
C THR A 20 -0.72 -16.10 -3.11
N LEU A 21 -0.85 -14.85 -3.56
CA LEU A 21 -1.03 -13.71 -2.68
C LEU A 21 -2.52 -13.46 -2.42
N THR A 22 -2.86 -13.13 -1.19
CA THR A 22 -4.25 -12.85 -0.78
C THR A 22 -4.45 -11.37 -0.49
N ARG A 23 -5.58 -10.83 -0.93
CA ARG A 23 -5.96 -9.45 -0.66
C ARG A 23 -6.16 -9.23 0.83
N GLY A 24 -5.51 -8.22 1.38
CA GLY A 24 -5.57 -7.86 2.79
C GLY A 24 -5.14 -6.42 3.03
N VAL A 25 -4.99 -6.07 4.30
CA VAL A 25 -4.54 -4.76 4.78
C VAL A 25 -3.46 -5.00 5.82
N ARG A 26 -2.36 -4.26 5.74
CA ARG A 26 -1.25 -4.37 6.70
C ARG A 26 -0.82 -2.99 7.21
N PRO A 27 -0.42 -2.87 8.48
CA PRO A 27 0.20 -1.65 8.97
C PRO A 27 1.51 -1.38 8.23
N PHE A 28 1.63 -0.18 7.64
CA PHE A 28 2.82 0.29 6.97
C PHE A 28 3.31 1.59 7.63
N LYS A 29 4.59 1.60 8.02
CA LYS A 29 5.22 2.77 8.65
C LYS A 29 5.85 3.67 7.58
N ALA A 30 5.18 4.78 7.27
CA ALA A 30 5.75 5.84 6.44
C ALA A 30 6.65 6.75 7.30
N THR A 31 7.84 7.10 6.79
CA THR A 31 8.79 7.98 7.51
C THR A 31 9.28 9.09 6.60
N TYR A 32 9.29 10.33 7.09
CA TYR A 32 9.81 11.50 6.41
C TYR A 32 10.56 12.39 7.40
N LYS A 33 11.82 12.73 7.09
CA LYS A 33 12.68 13.61 7.91
C LYS A 33 12.66 13.30 9.43
N GLY A 34 12.67 12.01 9.77
CA GLY A 34 12.68 11.55 11.17
C GLY A 34 11.31 11.49 11.86
N GLN A 35 10.24 12.00 11.23
CA GLN A 35 8.88 11.75 11.68
C GLN A 35 8.30 10.50 11.02
N SER A 36 7.54 9.71 11.77
CA SER A 36 6.91 8.49 11.27
C SER A 36 5.43 8.47 11.59
N ILE A 37 4.66 7.84 10.70
CA ILE A 37 3.24 7.57 10.86
C ILE A 37 2.93 6.19 10.30
N THR A 38 2.12 5.44 11.04
CA THR A 38 1.66 4.11 10.62
C THR A 38 0.29 4.22 9.98
N VAL A 39 0.11 3.59 8.83
CA VAL A 39 -1.16 3.57 8.10
C VAL A 39 -1.54 2.16 7.69
N ASP A 40 -2.83 1.91 7.61
CA ASP A 40 -3.37 0.66 7.09
C ASP A 40 -3.27 0.67 5.55
N LEU A 41 -2.34 -0.13 5.02
CA LEU A 41 -2.04 -0.21 3.61
C LEU A 41 -2.69 -1.46 2.98
N PRO A 42 -3.67 -1.30 2.09
CA PRO A 42 -4.22 -2.41 1.33
C PRO A 42 -3.22 -2.97 0.31
N GLY A 43 -3.31 -4.27 0.04
CA GLY A 43 -2.47 -4.94 -0.96
C GLY A 43 -2.76 -6.43 -1.02
N TYR A 44 -2.12 -7.11 -1.97
CA TYR A 44 -2.01 -8.56 -1.99
C TYR A 44 -0.77 -8.97 -1.21
N ASN A 45 -0.91 -9.98 -0.36
CA ASN A 45 0.10 -10.32 0.61
C ASN A 45 0.34 -11.83 0.63
N ALA A 46 1.60 -12.24 0.73
CA ALA A 46 1.96 -13.62 1.00
C ALA A 46 1.55 -14.00 2.43
N GLN A 47 1.29 -15.28 2.68
CA GLN A 47 0.84 -15.75 3.99
C GLN A 47 1.90 -15.54 5.09
N ASP A 48 3.17 -15.54 4.71
CA ASP A 48 4.34 -15.41 5.61
C ASP A 48 4.87 -13.97 5.71
N ASP A 49 4.13 -13.00 5.15
CA ASP A 49 4.51 -11.60 5.12
C ASP A 49 5.78 -11.26 4.30
N SER A 50 6.33 -12.21 3.54
CA SER A 50 7.57 -12.01 2.76
C SER A 50 7.40 -11.04 1.59
N GLU A 51 6.21 -11.02 0.97
CA GLU A 51 5.91 -10.25 -0.22
C GLU A 51 4.57 -9.52 -0.11
N GLY A 52 4.51 -8.33 -0.72
CA GLY A 52 3.31 -7.53 -0.89
C GLY A 52 3.24 -6.86 -2.27
N VAL A 53 2.09 -6.95 -2.94
CA VAL A 53 1.82 -6.30 -4.23
C VAL A 53 0.69 -5.29 -4.06
N HIS A 54 0.96 -4.03 -4.42
CA HIS A 54 -0.01 -2.93 -4.38
C HIS A 54 -0.48 -2.60 -5.80
N VAL A 55 -1.78 -2.53 -6.03
CA VAL A 55 -2.37 -2.24 -7.34
C VAL A 55 -3.41 -1.13 -7.27
N GLY A 56 -3.65 -0.45 -8.39
CA GLY A 56 -4.65 0.61 -8.48
C GLY A 56 -4.40 1.71 -7.45
N ASN A 57 -5.33 1.87 -6.50
CA ASN A 57 -5.31 2.95 -5.51
C ASN A 57 -4.71 2.53 -4.16
N ASP A 58 -4.08 1.38 -4.07
CA ASP A 58 -3.54 0.88 -2.79
C ASP A 58 -2.58 1.88 -2.13
N MET A 59 -1.68 2.46 -2.93
CA MET A 59 -0.70 3.44 -2.46
C MET A 59 -1.27 4.84 -2.15
N SER A 60 -2.53 5.12 -2.52
CA SER A 60 -3.13 6.44 -2.33
C SER A 60 -3.24 6.86 -0.85
N VAL A 61 -3.30 5.90 0.08
CA VAL A 61 -3.29 6.16 1.52
C VAL A 61 -1.91 6.61 1.96
N VAL A 62 -0.85 5.95 1.49
CA VAL A 62 0.55 6.31 1.78
C VAL A 62 0.87 7.67 1.18
N ASP A 63 0.49 7.93 -0.07
CA ASP A 63 0.77 9.21 -0.74
C ASP A 63 0.13 10.39 0.00
N ARG A 64 -1.15 10.26 0.37
CA ARG A 64 -1.86 11.28 1.16
C ARG A 64 -1.19 11.50 2.51
N THR A 65 -0.77 10.42 3.14
CA THR A 65 -0.13 10.47 4.46
C THR A 65 1.25 11.12 4.41
N LEU A 66 2.07 10.76 3.43
CA LEU A 66 3.37 11.38 3.20
C LEU A 66 3.22 12.85 2.82
N ARG A 67 2.18 13.22 2.07
CA ARG A 67 1.88 14.62 1.78
C ARG A 67 1.57 15.39 3.06
N ALA A 68 0.66 14.90 3.90
CA ALA A 68 0.35 15.53 5.18
C ALA A 68 1.57 15.61 6.09
N LEU A 69 2.43 14.59 6.10
CA LEU A 69 3.67 14.58 6.87
C LEU A 69 4.66 15.64 6.37
N LYS A 70 4.75 15.85 5.05
CA LYS A 70 5.56 16.92 4.46
C LYS A 70 5.02 18.30 4.81
N GLU A 71 3.71 18.52 4.68
CA GLU A 71 3.06 19.78 5.05
C GLU A 71 3.32 20.11 6.53
N ASN A 72 3.24 19.11 7.42
CA ASN A 72 3.55 19.28 8.85
C ASN A 72 5.03 19.56 9.14
N VAL A 73 5.97 18.90 8.43
CA VAL A 73 7.41 19.05 8.69
C VAL A 73 7.99 20.31 8.03
N ASP A 74 7.54 20.62 6.81
CA ASP A 74 8.12 21.67 5.98
C ASP A 74 7.29 22.97 6.00
N GLY A 75 6.05 22.95 6.50
CA GLY A 75 5.18 24.13 6.60
C GLY A 75 4.65 24.63 5.26
N ILE A 76 4.44 23.72 4.30
CA ILE A 76 3.96 23.99 2.93
C ILE A 76 2.44 23.83 2.87
#